data_AF-A0A2N2MQJ7-F1
#
_entry.id   AF-A0A2N2MQJ7-F1
#
_cell.length_a   1.000
_cell.length_b   1.000
_cell.length_c   1.000
_cell.angle_alpha   90.00
_cell.angle_beta   90.00
_cell.angle_gamma   90.00
#
_symmetry.space_group_name_H-M   'P 1'
#
loop_
_entity.id
_entity.type
_entity.pdbx_description
1 polymer ?
#
loop_
_entity_poly.entity_id
_entity_poly.type
_entity_poly.pdbx_seq_one_letter_code
_entity_poly.pdbx_strand_id
1 'polypeptide(L)'
;MNPFNPDAYCGIYCGACSIAMHGETGRADGFAACLGSVPTEELVCGGCKSDTVYAGCSTCSLRHCAREKGVAHCVDCADYPCKMYSRWQSVAKFLPHSREAVSGLAAIKRDGADLWLAIQKKRWLCPDCGTPFSWYAPECHKCGRKLASETYKIYGWRKLLCRFVLPAAYRKGKAKSSTA
;
A
#
# COMPACT_ATOMS: atom_id res chain seq x y z
N MET A 1 16.43 -3.90 13.53
CA MET A 1 15.48 -3.77 12.40
C MET A 1 14.25 -3.07 12.94
N ASN A 2 13.87 -1.92 12.38
CA ASN A 2 12.64 -1.24 12.82
C ASN A 2 11.42 -2.11 12.47
N PRO A 3 10.44 -2.27 13.37
CA PRO A 3 9.24 -3.04 13.09
C PRO A 3 8.46 -2.41 11.94
N PHE A 4 7.87 -3.25 11.08
CA PHE A 4 7.02 -2.81 9.98
C PHE A 4 5.86 -1.94 10.51
N ASN A 5 5.67 -0.76 9.91
CA ASN A 5 4.59 0.16 10.27
C ASN A 5 3.47 0.10 9.21
N PRO A 6 2.31 -0.50 9.51
CA PRO A 6 1.20 -0.60 8.57
C PRO A 6 0.44 0.72 8.33
N ASP A 7 0.75 1.78 9.10
CA ASP A 7 0.08 3.08 8.98
C ASP A 7 0.61 3.89 7.79
N ALA A 8 -0.26 4.69 7.18
CA ALA A 8 0.06 5.55 6.04
C ALA A 8 -0.63 6.90 6.13
N TYR A 9 0.09 7.95 5.73
CA TYR A 9 -0.40 9.33 5.76
C TYR A 9 -1.74 9.51 5.02
N CYS A 10 -1.96 8.77 3.92
CA CYS A 10 -3.17 8.93 3.11
C CYS A 10 -4.38 8.10 3.57
N GLY A 11 -4.25 7.30 4.64
CA GLY A 11 -5.34 6.47 5.19
C GLY A 11 -5.57 5.13 4.50
N ILE A 12 -4.61 4.64 3.70
CA ILE A 12 -4.61 3.22 3.26
C ILE A 12 -3.84 2.36 4.28
N TYR A 13 -4.19 1.09 4.38
CA TYR A 13 -3.54 0.17 5.31
C TYR A 13 -2.36 -0.58 4.66
N CYS A 14 -1.13 -0.10 4.85
CA CYS A 14 0.06 -0.72 4.26
C CYS A 14 0.26 -2.18 4.67
N GLY A 15 -0.31 -2.65 5.78
CA GLY A 15 -0.24 -4.06 6.20
C GLY A 15 -0.93 -5.05 5.25
N ALA A 16 -1.73 -4.57 4.30
CA ALA A 16 -2.29 -5.39 3.21
C ALA A 16 -1.57 -5.16 1.86
N CYS A 17 -0.43 -4.45 1.85
CA CYS A 17 0.31 -4.18 0.63
C CYS A 17 0.99 -5.45 0.10
N SER A 18 0.67 -5.83 -1.14
CA SER A 18 1.29 -6.97 -1.83
C SER A 18 2.81 -6.86 -1.94
N ILE A 19 3.35 -5.65 -2.12
CA ILE A 19 4.80 -5.44 -2.25
C ILE A 19 5.48 -5.69 -0.91
N ALA A 20 4.97 -5.10 0.17
CA ALA A 20 5.55 -5.29 1.50
C ALA A 20 5.49 -6.76 1.92
N MET A 21 4.34 -7.41 1.74
CA MET A 21 4.18 -8.84 2.03
C MET A 21 5.09 -9.72 1.17
N HIS A 22 5.28 -9.39 -0.12
CA HIS A 22 6.19 -10.13 -0.99
C HIS A 22 7.65 -9.97 -0.55
N GLY A 23 8.10 -8.74 -0.25
CA GLY A 23 9.45 -8.48 0.24
C GLY A 23 9.74 -9.15 1.58
N GLU A 24 8.75 -9.26 2.46
CA GLU A 24 8.89 -9.92 3.77
C GLU A 24 8.86 -11.46 3.66
N THR A 25 7.97 -12.02 2.84
CA THR A 25 7.67 -13.45 2.86
C THR A 25 8.17 -14.23 1.64
N GLY A 26 8.64 -13.53 0.59
CA GLY A 26 8.94 -14.11 -0.71
C GLY A 26 7.70 -14.53 -1.52
N ARG A 27 6.48 -14.40 -0.98
CA ARG A 27 5.25 -14.85 -1.67
C ARG A 27 4.63 -13.74 -2.51
N ALA A 28 4.47 -13.99 -3.81
CA ALA A 28 3.85 -13.04 -4.72
C ALA A 28 2.36 -13.37 -4.95
N ASP A 29 1.49 -12.38 -4.79
CA ASP A 29 0.13 -12.42 -5.34
C ASP A 29 0.11 -11.93 -6.80
N GLY A 30 -1.08 -11.80 -7.38
CA GLY A 30 -1.22 -11.35 -8.77
C GLY A 30 -0.70 -9.93 -9.04
N PHE A 31 -0.61 -9.06 -8.03
CA PHE A 31 -0.04 -7.71 -8.16
C PHE A 31 1.48 -7.73 -8.03
N ALA A 32 2.00 -8.41 -7.00
CA ALA A 32 3.45 -8.57 -6.81
C ALA A 32 4.10 -9.32 -7.98
N ALA A 33 3.41 -10.28 -8.61
CA ALA A 33 3.90 -10.97 -9.80
C ALA A 33 4.15 -10.03 -11.00
N CYS A 34 3.50 -8.86 -11.05
CA CYS A 34 3.78 -7.84 -12.07
C CYS A 34 5.16 -7.17 -11.87
N LEU A 35 5.78 -7.33 -10.71
CA LEU A 35 7.11 -6.84 -10.37
C LEU A 35 8.21 -7.90 -10.57
N GLY A 36 7.95 -9.02 -11.27
CA GLY A 36 8.90 -10.13 -11.39
C GLY A 36 10.27 -9.78 -12.03
N SER A 37 10.44 -8.58 -12.59
CA SER A 37 11.75 -8.07 -13.05
C SER A 37 12.52 -7.27 -11.98
N VAL A 38 11.93 -7.07 -10.80
CA VAL A 38 12.51 -6.33 -9.68
C VAL A 38 13.03 -7.36 -8.66
N PRO A 39 14.31 -7.27 -8.24
CA PRO A 39 14.84 -8.20 -7.23
C PRO A 39 14.09 -8.11 -5.91
N THR A 40 13.85 -9.24 -5.24
CA THR A 40 13.05 -9.31 -4.00
C THR A 40 13.65 -8.47 -2.88
N GLU A 41 14.98 -8.42 -2.78
CA GLU A 41 15.73 -7.59 -1.85
C GLU A 41 15.47 -6.08 -2.04
N GLU A 42 15.02 -5.66 -3.23
CA GLU A 42 14.65 -4.28 -3.53
C GLU A 42 13.15 -3.99 -3.28
N LEU A 43 12.40 -5.00 -2.85
CA LEU A 43 11.01 -4.88 -2.40
C LEU A 43 10.89 -4.73 -0.88
N VAL A 44 12.00 -4.70 -0.15
CA VAL A 44 12.03 -4.44 1.29
C VAL A 44 11.35 -3.11 1.59
N CYS A 45 10.35 -3.14 2.48
CA CYS A 45 9.53 -2.00 2.81
C CYS A 45 9.08 -2.07 4.26
N GLY A 46 9.43 -1.06 5.06
CA GLY A 46 9.00 -0.88 6.45
C GLY A 46 7.66 -0.15 6.60
N GLY A 47 6.98 0.15 5.49
CA GLY A 47 5.69 0.86 5.47
C GLY A 47 5.80 2.36 5.22
N CYS A 48 4.67 3.02 4.91
CA CYS A 48 4.69 4.39 4.36
C CYS A 48 5.38 5.42 5.28
N LYS A 49 5.23 5.25 6.60
CA LYS A 49 5.82 6.14 7.61
C LYS A 49 7.26 5.76 8.01
N SER A 50 7.85 4.69 7.47
CA SER A 50 9.27 4.35 7.72
C SER A 50 10.21 5.08 6.76
N ASP A 51 11.52 5.04 7.03
CA ASP A 51 12.55 5.52 6.10
C ASP A 51 12.87 4.53 4.98
N THR A 52 12.65 3.24 5.20
CA THR A 52 12.84 2.19 4.19
C THR A 52 11.53 1.87 3.50
N VAL A 53 11.33 2.34 2.28
CA VAL A 53 10.13 2.06 1.48
C VAL A 53 10.50 1.52 0.11
N TYR A 54 9.61 0.70 -0.48
CA TYR A 54 9.71 0.32 -1.89
C TYR A 54 9.92 1.57 -2.76
N ALA A 55 10.85 1.50 -3.72
CA ALA A 55 11.28 2.64 -4.52
C ALA A 55 10.11 3.37 -5.23
N GLY A 56 9.06 2.67 -5.66
CA GLY A 56 7.89 3.34 -6.23
C GLY A 56 7.18 4.26 -5.22
N CYS A 57 7.12 3.87 -3.94
CA CYS A 57 6.54 4.64 -2.85
C CYS A 57 7.44 5.80 -2.38
N SER A 58 8.77 5.73 -2.60
CA SER A 58 9.69 6.82 -2.25
C SER A 58 9.41 8.10 -3.06
N THR A 59 8.75 8.00 -4.21
CA THR A 59 8.39 9.13 -5.07
C THR A 59 7.01 9.73 -4.78
N CYS A 60 6.26 9.18 -3.82
CA CYS A 60 4.91 9.63 -3.51
C CYS A 60 4.90 11.06 -2.94
N SER A 61 4.29 12.01 -3.66
CA SER A 61 4.24 13.41 -3.24
C SER A 61 3.47 13.64 -1.93
N LEU A 62 2.42 12.84 -1.66
CA LEU A 62 1.69 12.94 -0.39
C LEU A 62 2.55 12.57 0.81
N ARG A 63 3.39 11.54 0.67
CA ARG A 63 4.33 11.15 1.73
C ARG A 63 5.31 12.28 2.03
N HIS A 64 5.90 12.88 0.99
CA HIS A 64 6.83 14.01 1.15
C HIS A 64 6.14 15.21 1.83
N CYS A 65 4.98 15.61 1.32
CA CYS A 65 4.22 16.72 1.88
C CYS A 65 3.83 16.49 3.34
N ALA A 66 3.39 15.28 3.71
CA ALA A 66 3.00 14.98 5.08
C ALA A 66 4.20 15.02 6.04
N ARG A 67 5.36 14.51 5.62
CA ARG A 67 6.61 14.61 6.39
C ARG A 67 7.07 16.05 6.58
N GLU A 68 7.07 16.83 5.49
CA GLU A 68 7.47 18.24 5.49
C GLU A 68 6.57 19.08 6.40
N LYS A 69 5.24 18.85 6.35
CA LYS A 69 4.27 19.52 7.21
C LYS A 69 4.21 18.95 8.64
N GLY A 70 4.88 17.84 8.92
CA GLY A 70 4.84 17.20 10.24
C GLY A 70 3.47 16.67 10.66
N VAL A 71 2.58 16.33 9.71
CA VAL A 71 1.23 15.82 10.02
C VAL A 71 1.23 14.29 10.12
N ALA A 72 0.49 13.74 11.10
CA ALA A 72 0.38 12.29 11.26
C ALA A 72 -0.43 11.66 10.13
N HIS A 73 -1.53 12.27 9.73
CA HIS A 73 -2.34 11.85 8.58
C HIS A 73 -2.76 13.06 7.75
N CYS A 74 -3.08 12.84 6.48
CA CYS A 74 -3.55 13.92 5.61
C CYS A 74 -4.78 14.63 6.20
N VAL A 75 -5.62 13.91 6.95
CA VAL A 75 -6.82 14.46 7.59
C VAL A 75 -6.53 15.44 8.73
N ASP A 76 -5.31 15.42 9.27
CA ASP A 76 -4.86 16.35 10.31
C ASP A 76 -4.31 17.66 9.73
N CYS A 77 -4.13 17.72 8.40
CA CYS A 77 -3.72 18.94 7.74
C CYS A 77 -4.87 19.94 7.71
N ALA A 78 -4.61 21.20 8.09
CA ALA A 78 -5.61 22.27 8.05
C ALA A 78 -6.23 22.50 6.66
N ASP A 79 -5.47 22.20 5.59
CA ASP A 79 -5.92 22.34 4.20
C ASP A 79 -6.73 21.12 3.70
N TYR A 80 -6.97 20.11 4.54
CA TYR A 80 -7.60 18.87 4.11
C TYR A 80 -9.13 19.03 3.85
N PRO A 81 -9.67 18.55 2.72
CA PRO A 81 -8.98 17.90 1.61
C PRO A 81 -8.31 18.91 0.65
N CYS A 82 -6.98 18.85 0.53
CA CYS A 82 -6.25 19.78 -0.32
C CYS A 82 -6.20 19.30 -1.78
N LYS A 83 -5.89 20.20 -2.72
CA LYS A 83 -5.78 19.89 -4.16
C LYS A 83 -4.82 18.72 -4.45
N MET A 84 -3.73 18.60 -3.69
CA MET A 84 -2.77 17.50 -3.85
C MET A 84 -3.42 16.15 -3.48
N TYR A 85 -4.12 16.08 -2.36
CA TYR A 85 -4.83 14.87 -1.93
C TYR A 85 -5.94 14.50 -2.92
N SER A 86 -6.76 15.47 -3.32
CA SER A 86 -7.84 15.27 -4.31
C SER A 86 -7.30 14.77 -5.65
N ARG A 87 -6.14 15.29 -6.11
CA ARG A 87 -5.49 14.77 -7.32
C ARG A 87 -4.94 13.36 -7.12
N TRP A 88 -4.30 13.09 -5.98
CA TRP A 88 -3.74 11.78 -5.67
C TRP A 88 -4.79 10.67 -5.67
N GLN A 89 -6.04 10.95 -5.25
CA GLN A 89 -7.14 9.97 -5.31
C GLN A 89 -7.38 9.40 -6.71
N SER A 90 -6.98 10.10 -7.79
CA SER A 90 -7.03 9.56 -9.15
C SER A 90 -6.16 8.31 -9.35
N VAL A 91 -5.21 8.03 -8.45
CA VAL A 91 -4.43 6.78 -8.44
C VAL A 91 -5.33 5.55 -8.30
N ALA A 92 -6.54 5.68 -7.74
CA ALA A 92 -7.55 4.62 -7.69
C ALA A 92 -7.94 4.08 -9.08
N LYS A 93 -7.72 4.87 -10.15
CA LYS A 93 -7.88 4.42 -11.54
C LYS A 93 -6.84 3.35 -11.93
N PHE A 94 -5.76 3.19 -11.18
CA PHE A 94 -4.72 2.19 -11.43
C PHE A 94 -4.55 1.23 -10.26
N LEU A 95 -4.72 1.71 -9.02
CA LEU A 95 -4.59 0.99 -7.77
C LEU A 95 -5.93 1.00 -7.02
N PRO A 96 -6.84 0.05 -7.28
CA PRO A 96 -8.19 0.04 -6.68
C PRO A 96 -8.23 0.13 -5.15
N HIS A 97 -7.24 -0.44 -4.44
CA HIS A 97 -7.17 -0.35 -2.98
C HIS A 97 -7.04 1.08 -2.45
N SER A 98 -6.55 2.02 -3.25
CA SER A 98 -6.46 3.43 -2.84
C SER A 98 -7.83 4.10 -2.67
N ARG A 99 -8.93 3.46 -3.10
CA ARG A 99 -10.30 3.90 -2.80
C ARG A 99 -10.62 3.86 -1.30
N GLU A 100 -9.95 3.01 -0.52
CA GLU A 100 -10.15 2.94 0.94
C GLU A 100 -9.63 4.17 1.68
N ALA A 101 -8.78 4.97 1.04
CA ALA A 101 -8.07 6.08 1.66
C ALA A 101 -9.01 7.07 2.36
N VAL A 102 -10.10 7.47 1.69
CA VAL A 102 -11.05 8.45 2.24
C VAL A 102 -11.77 7.90 3.46
N SER A 103 -12.28 6.67 3.40
CA SER A 103 -12.92 6.02 4.54
C SER A 103 -11.93 5.74 5.68
N GLY A 104 -10.68 5.42 5.35
CA GLY A 104 -9.63 5.20 6.34
C GLY A 104 -9.31 6.49 7.09
N LEU A 105 -9.11 7.59 6.39
CA LEU A 105 -8.92 8.91 7.00
C LEU A 105 -10.12 9.36 7.83
N ALA A 106 -11.35 9.10 7.37
CA ALA A 106 -12.55 9.40 8.14
C ALA A 106 -12.61 8.60 9.45
N ALA A 107 -12.28 7.32 9.41
CA ALA A 107 -12.21 6.47 10.60
C ALA A 107 -11.08 6.89 11.54
N ILE A 108 -9.89 7.21 11.01
CA ILE A 108 -8.76 7.72 11.81
C ILE A 108 -9.15 9.01 12.54
N LYS A 109 -9.82 9.95 11.85
CA LYS A 109 -10.28 11.20 12.46
C LYS A 109 -11.32 10.97 13.56
N ARG A 110 -12.22 10.01 13.36
CA ARG A 110 -13.34 9.74 14.27
C ARG A 110 -12.91 8.93 15.49
N ASP A 111 -12.13 7.88 15.27
CA ASP A 111 -11.90 6.79 16.22
C ASP A 111 -10.43 6.69 16.68
N GLY A 112 -9.53 7.45 16.04
CA GLY A 112 -8.08 7.35 16.26
C GLY A 112 -7.40 6.30 15.39
N ALA A 113 -6.11 6.49 15.16
CA ALA A 113 -5.31 5.62 14.30
C ALA A 113 -5.16 4.19 14.87
N ASP A 114 -4.99 4.05 16.19
CA ASP A 114 -4.76 2.74 16.82
C ASP A 114 -5.95 1.79 16.65
N LEU A 115 -7.17 2.29 16.89
CA LEU A 115 -8.38 1.51 16.71
C LEU A 115 -8.60 1.16 15.23
N TRP A 116 -8.40 2.12 14.34
CA TRP A 116 -8.48 1.88 12.89
C TRP A 116 -7.47 0.81 12.43
N LEU A 117 -6.22 0.88 12.90
CA LEU A 117 -5.18 -0.10 12.59
C LEU A 117 -5.52 -1.49 13.12
N ALA A 118 -6.08 -1.60 14.32
CA ALA A 118 -6.52 -2.87 14.89
C ALA A 118 -7.66 -3.51 14.06
N ILE A 119 -8.63 -2.70 13.63
CA ILE A 119 -9.73 -3.14 12.75
C ILE A 119 -9.19 -3.62 11.41
N GLN A 120 -8.31 -2.84 10.78
CA GLN A 120 -7.71 -3.22 9.49
C GLN A 120 -6.84 -4.47 9.63
N LYS A 121 -6.04 -4.59 10.70
CA LYS A 121 -5.27 -5.80 10.97
C LYS A 121 -6.17 -7.03 11.02
N LYS A 122 -7.30 -6.97 11.72
CA LYS A 122 -8.28 -8.08 11.76
C LYS A 122 -8.92 -8.36 10.41
N ARG A 123 -9.29 -7.32 9.65
CA ARG A 123 -9.93 -7.43 8.33
C ARG A 123 -9.06 -8.18 7.31
N TRP A 124 -7.74 -8.02 7.40
CA TRP A 124 -6.76 -8.61 6.47
C TRP A 124 -6.18 -9.95 6.96
N LEU A 125 -6.89 -10.65 7.85
CA LEU A 125 -6.59 -12.04 8.24
C LEU A 125 -7.61 -12.98 7.60
N CYS A 126 -7.14 -14.11 7.09
CA CYS A 126 -8.01 -15.16 6.57
C CYS A 126 -8.99 -15.60 7.67
N PRO A 127 -10.30 -15.60 7.41
CA PRO A 127 -11.30 -15.92 8.44
C PRO A 127 -11.19 -17.37 8.95
N ASP A 128 -10.69 -18.29 8.12
CA ASP A 128 -10.64 -19.71 8.45
C ASP A 128 -9.39 -20.08 9.27
N CYS A 129 -8.25 -19.42 9.02
CA CYS A 129 -6.96 -19.84 9.60
C CYS A 129 -6.12 -18.70 10.19
N GLY A 130 -6.62 -17.47 10.18
CA GLY A 130 -5.95 -16.29 10.74
C GLY A 130 -4.70 -15.83 9.99
N THR A 131 -4.42 -16.37 8.81
CA THR A 131 -3.21 -16.02 8.05
C THR A 131 -3.38 -14.66 7.37
N PRO A 132 -2.43 -13.71 7.50
CA PRO A 132 -2.47 -12.44 6.78
C PRO A 132 -2.52 -12.62 5.26
N PHE A 133 -3.27 -11.77 4.58
CA PHE A 133 -3.33 -11.73 3.11
C PHE A 133 -3.32 -10.29 2.59
N SER A 134 -2.85 -10.12 1.35
CA SER A 134 -2.71 -8.82 0.69
C SER A 134 -3.98 -8.41 -0.07
N TRP A 135 -4.03 -7.12 -0.44
CA TRP A 135 -5.11 -6.50 -1.21
C TRP A 135 -5.51 -7.25 -2.48
N TYR A 136 -4.62 -8.03 -3.09
CA TYR A 136 -4.84 -8.69 -4.38
C TYR A 136 -4.68 -10.21 -4.32
N ALA A 137 -4.69 -10.82 -3.14
CA ALA A 137 -4.62 -12.27 -2.96
C ALA A 137 -5.99 -12.93 -3.25
N PRO A 138 -6.16 -13.70 -4.34
CA PRO A 138 -7.45 -14.32 -4.65
C PRO A 138 -7.81 -15.48 -3.71
N GLU A 139 -6.82 -16.03 -3.00
CA GLU A 139 -6.97 -17.13 -2.06
C GLU A 139 -5.91 -17.06 -0.95
N CYS A 140 -6.22 -17.67 0.19
CA CYS A 140 -5.30 -17.78 1.30
C CYS A 140 -4.18 -18.77 0.97
N HIS A 141 -2.93 -18.32 1.05
CA HIS A 141 -1.77 -19.17 0.74
C HIS A 141 -1.57 -20.35 1.72
N LYS A 142 -2.20 -20.32 2.90
CA LYS A 142 -2.05 -21.37 3.92
C LYS A 142 -3.14 -22.44 3.84
N CYS A 143 -4.41 -22.05 3.77
CA CYS A 143 -5.55 -23.00 3.81
C CYS A 143 -6.34 -23.09 2.50
N GLY A 144 -6.03 -22.30 1.48
CA GLY A 144 -6.73 -22.33 0.19
C GLY A 144 -8.11 -21.66 0.17
N ARG A 145 -8.58 -21.07 1.28
CA ARG A 145 -9.83 -20.29 1.33
C ARG A 145 -9.84 -19.25 0.21
N LYS A 146 -10.92 -19.20 -0.57
CA LYS A 146 -11.11 -18.16 -1.59
C LYS A 146 -11.38 -16.81 -0.92
N LEU A 147 -10.62 -15.79 -1.32
CA LEU A 147 -10.64 -14.42 -0.77
C LEU A 147 -11.01 -13.38 -1.83
N ALA A 148 -11.45 -13.83 -3.01
CA ALA A 148 -11.73 -12.97 -4.16
C ALA A 148 -12.89 -11.98 -3.93
N SER A 149 -13.75 -12.20 -2.94
CA SER A 149 -14.82 -11.28 -2.52
C SER A 149 -14.34 -10.19 -1.56
N GLU A 150 -13.24 -10.44 -0.87
CA GLU A 150 -12.65 -9.62 0.18
C GLU A 150 -11.48 -8.77 -0.34
N THR A 151 -11.06 -9.03 -1.59
CA THR A 151 -9.87 -8.44 -2.22
C THR A 151 -10.19 -7.61 -3.46
N TYR A 152 -9.23 -6.77 -3.82
CA TYR A 152 -9.21 -6.04 -5.07
C TYR A 152 -8.73 -6.89 -6.21
N LYS A 153 -9.13 -6.51 -7.42
CA LYS A 153 -8.76 -7.22 -8.63
C LYS A 153 -8.27 -6.28 -9.69
N ILE A 154 -7.27 -6.74 -10.43
CA ILE A 154 -6.72 -6.04 -11.58
C ILE A 154 -7.07 -6.89 -12.79
N TYR A 155 -8.01 -6.39 -13.58
CA TYR A 155 -8.55 -7.07 -14.75
C TYR A 155 -8.21 -6.33 -16.05
N GLY A 156 -8.34 -7.06 -17.16
CA GLY A 156 -8.23 -6.54 -18.52
C GLY A 156 -6.91 -5.83 -18.79
N TRP A 157 -6.99 -4.68 -19.45
CA TRP A 157 -5.84 -3.85 -19.80
C TRP A 157 -4.93 -3.49 -18.62
N ARG A 158 -5.48 -3.33 -17.40
CA ARG A 158 -4.66 -3.02 -16.21
C ARG A 158 -3.73 -4.17 -15.82
N LYS A 159 -4.14 -5.43 -16.03
CA LYS A 159 -3.31 -6.60 -15.77
C LYS A 159 -2.20 -6.74 -16.82
N LEU A 160 -2.47 -6.34 -18.06
CA LEU A 160 -1.45 -6.34 -19.10
C LEU A 160 -0.42 -5.23 -18.84
N LEU A 161 -0.89 -4.03 -18.49
CA LEU A 161 -0.04 -2.86 -18.28
C LEU A 161 0.74 -2.92 -16.95
N CYS A 162 0.27 -3.64 -15.92
CA CYS A 162 0.95 -3.69 -14.62
C CYS A 162 2.41 -4.15 -14.74
N ARG A 163 2.70 -5.07 -15.66
CA ARG A 163 4.04 -5.65 -15.89
C ARG A 163 5.02 -4.64 -16.48
N PHE A 164 4.53 -3.53 -17.02
CA PHE A 164 5.35 -2.43 -17.53
C PHE A 164 5.33 -1.23 -16.59
N VAL A 165 4.15 -0.88 -16.07
CA VAL A 165 3.92 0.31 -15.24
C VAL A 165 4.60 0.17 -13.87
N LEU A 166 4.46 -0.97 -13.19
CA LEU A 166 5.03 -1.14 -11.85
C LEU A 166 6.57 -1.18 -11.89
N PRO A 167 7.22 -1.92 -12.82
CA PRO A 167 8.68 -1.84 -12.97
C PRO A 167 9.18 -0.46 -13.41
N ALA A 168 8.43 0.28 -14.23
CA ALA A 168 8.79 1.65 -14.59
C ALA A 168 8.73 2.59 -13.36
N ALA A 169 7.70 2.45 -12.51
CA ALA A 169 7.61 3.19 -11.26
C ALA A 169 8.77 2.86 -10.31
N TYR A 170 9.15 1.57 -10.21
CA TYR A 170 10.37 1.15 -9.50
C TYR A 170 11.62 1.84 -10.05
N ARG A 171 11.88 1.74 -11.36
CA ARG A 171 13.08 2.32 -12.00
C ARG A 171 13.17 3.83 -11.77
N LYS A 172 12.06 4.55 -11.91
CA LYS A 172 11.99 5.99 -11.63
C LYS A 172 12.31 6.30 -10.17
N GLY A 173 11.79 5.50 -9.24
CA GLY A 173 12.08 5.62 -7.82
C GLY A 173 13.55 5.40 -7.50
N LYS A 174 14.14 4.33 -8.06
CA LYS A 174 15.55 4.00 -7.88
C LYS A 174 16.48 5.09 -8.42
N ALA A 175 16.21 5.59 -9.62
CA ALA A 175 16.99 6.68 -10.20
C ALA A 175 17.00 7.93 -9.32
N LYS A 176 15.86 8.28 -8.70
CA LYS A 176 15.76 9.45 -7.83
C LYS A 176 16.50 9.27 -6.50
N SER A 177 16.56 8.05 -5.95
CA SER A 177 17.32 7.76 -4.73
C SER A 177 18.84 7.71 -4.96
N SER A 178 19.30 7.44 -6.18
CA SER A 178 20.73 7.44 -6.50
C SER A 178 21.30 8.84 -6.77
N THR A 179 20.44 9.84 -6.93
CA THR A 179 20.81 11.25 -7.21
C THR A 179 20.61 12.18 -6.01
N ALA A 180 20.14 11.66 -4.88
CA ALA A 180 19.87 12.40 -3.64
C ALA A 180 20.85 11.95 -2.56
#